data_AF-A0A926UIA5-F1
#
_entry.id   AF-A0A926UIA5-F1
#
_cell.length_a   1.000
_cell.length_b   1.000
_cell.length_c   1.000
_cell.angle_alpha   90.00
_cell.angle_beta   90.00
_cell.angle_gamma   90.00
#
_symmetry.space_group_name_H-M   'P 1'
#
loop_
_entity.id
_entity.type
_entity.pdbx_description
1 polymer ?
#
loop_
_entity_poly.entity_id
_entity_poly.type
_entity_poly.pdbx_seq_one_letter_code
_entity_poly.pdbx_strand_id
1 'polypeptide(L)'
;MTSNPSPLIQKTGLGLLTPLSVATIEEGCVGFLLKNGRLVRTMPPGRYMNLAVPLLEQCQLLIVDTRLRTLRVQSKAGDFCSRDQQPLKLTLSLTYQVIDAKRVALELSDPLEALTVAVKDNLALLLGGYTLAELQQDGPLLVRDLLITRVDAFYPLGFHLEEVRVSNLGPDAAPLRSGRKPVKIPAPEPYMQSAEDAEIQALRASLGTPEARVFKAGVPETGVSKVKINEAKLNSLPDVPKVAATFVVEAPIPTSRPTPVSRTLSTQPTELAAQTPRLVHLASGESINLARVPLTFGRDGSNRIQIQDLQCSRYHACISLSSQESRQYHLIDLGSSNGTFVDGQRLKPHEPVDLRRGEVIRMGQQEWVFET
;
A
#
# COMPACT_ATOMS: atom_id res chain seq x y z
N MET A 1 -3.44 -30.50 20.22
CA MET A 1 -4.37 -29.67 21.03
C MET A 1 -4.56 -28.36 20.30
N THR A 2 -5.80 -27.95 20.04
CA THR A 2 -6.10 -26.66 19.38
C THR A 2 -6.13 -25.54 20.41
N SER A 3 -4.96 -24.97 20.70
CA SER A 3 -4.84 -23.77 21.53
C SER A 3 -5.49 -22.59 20.80
N ASN A 4 -6.74 -22.29 21.16
CA ASN A 4 -7.42 -21.08 20.71
C ASN A 4 -6.60 -19.88 21.20
N PRO A 5 -6.11 -18.98 20.34
CA PRO A 5 -5.24 -17.89 20.77
C PRO A 5 -6.00 -17.00 21.78
N SER A 6 -5.36 -16.71 22.91
CA SER A 6 -5.92 -15.83 23.94
C SER A 6 -6.43 -14.53 23.30
N PRO A 7 -7.60 -13.98 23.68
CA PRO A 7 -8.12 -12.77 23.06
C PRO A 7 -7.15 -11.59 23.28
N LEU A 8 -7.09 -10.66 22.32
CA LEU A 8 -6.19 -9.50 22.38
C LEU A 8 -6.49 -8.61 23.60
N ILE A 9 -7.78 -8.49 23.94
CA ILE A 9 -8.27 -7.78 25.13
C ILE A 9 -9.10 -8.77 25.95
N GLN A 10 -8.67 -9.04 27.17
CA GLN A 10 -9.46 -9.75 28.18
C GLN A 10 -10.24 -8.72 29.00
N LYS A 11 -11.55 -8.91 29.16
CA LYS A 11 -12.42 -8.03 29.95
C LYS A 11 -12.88 -8.75 31.21
N THR A 12 -12.28 -8.42 32.35
CA THR A 12 -12.62 -8.99 33.66
C THR A 12 -13.46 -7.98 34.45
N GLY A 13 -14.74 -8.29 34.66
CA GLY A 13 -15.54 -7.57 35.65
C GLY A 13 -15.07 -7.94 37.06
N LEU A 14 -14.73 -6.93 37.88
CA LEU A 14 -14.56 -7.15 39.31
C LEU A 14 -15.98 -7.24 39.90
N GLY A 15 -16.37 -8.43 40.36
CA GLY A 15 -17.76 -8.75 40.66
C GLY A 15 -18.38 -7.85 41.73
N LEU A 16 -19.68 -7.54 41.58
CA LEU A 16 -20.48 -6.66 42.44
C LEU A 16 -20.65 -7.13 43.91
N LEU A 17 -19.86 -8.10 44.36
CA LEU A 17 -19.91 -8.65 45.72
C LEU A 17 -18.52 -8.88 46.36
N THR A 18 -17.41 -8.71 45.62
CA THR A 18 -16.05 -8.83 46.17
C THR A 18 -15.43 -7.43 46.39
N PRO A 19 -15.51 -6.87 47.60
CA PRO A 19 -14.94 -5.55 47.88
C PRO A 19 -13.42 -5.55 47.75
N LEU A 20 -12.75 -6.67 48.07
CA LEU A 20 -11.34 -6.88 47.79
C LEU A 20 -11.19 -7.93 46.68
N SER A 21 -10.32 -7.64 45.72
CA SER A 21 -9.93 -8.57 44.65
C SER A 21 -8.42 -8.46 44.36
N VAL A 22 -7.82 -9.54 43.87
CA VAL A 22 -6.41 -9.56 43.45
C VAL A 22 -6.34 -9.80 41.95
N ALA A 23 -5.80 -8.84 41.22
CA ALA A 23 -5.50 -8.95 39.80
C ALA A 23 -4.01 -9.29 39.60
N THR A 24 -3.71 -10.21 38.70
CA THR A 24 -2.35 -10.46 38.21
C THR A 24 -2.30 -10.15 36.72
N ILE A 25 -1.30 -9.38 36.30
CA ILE A 25 -1.02 -9.06 34.89
C ILE A 25 0.32 -9.71 34.54
N GLU A 26 0.31 -10.56 33.52
CA GLU A 26 1.51 -11.24 33.03
C GLU A 26 2.49 -10.28 32.34
N GLU A 27 3.75 -10.71 32.20
CA GLU A 27 4.74 -9.99 31.40
C GLU A 27 4.33 -9.90 29.92
N GLY A 28 4.52 -8.74 29.30
CA GLY A 28 4.00 -8.48 27.96
C GLY A 28 2.50 -8.20 27.90
N CYS A 29 1.81 -8.05 29.04
CA CYS A 29 0.43 -7.54 29.09
C CYS A 29 0.38 -6.17 29.82
N VAL A 30 -0.59 -5.34 29.45
CA VAL A 30 -0.88 -4.06 30.12
C VAL A 30 -2.33 -4.05 30.60
N GLY A 31 -2.53 -3.74 31.89
CA GLY A 31 -3.85 -3.62 32.48
C GLY A 31 -4.37 -2.18 32.51
N PHE A 32 -5.68 -2.03 32.37
CA PHE A 32 -6.41 -0.78 32.55
C PHE A 32 -7.57 -1.00 33.50
N LEU A 33 -7.52 -0.39 34.69
CA LEU A 33 -8.62 -0.39 35.64
C LEU A 33 -9.55 0.79 35.34
N LEU A 34 -10.78 0.47 34.96
CA LEU A 34 -11.87 1.42 34.75
C LEU A 34 -12.81 1.39 35.96
N LYS A 35 -13.27 2.57 36.37
CA LYS A 35 -14.41 2.71 37.29
C LYS A 35 -15.50 3.53 36.62
N ASN A 36 -16.74 3.04 36.63
CA ASN A 36 -17.90 3.71 36.01
C ASN A 36 -17.60 4.17 34.56
N GLY A 37 -16.95 3.30 33.77
CA GLY A 37 -16.55 3.52 32.38
C GLY A 37 -15.33 4.44 32.17
N ARG A 38 -14.79 5.08 33.20
CA ARG A 38 -13.61 5.98 33.10
C ARG A 38 -12.33 5.25 33.49
N LEU A 39 -11.25 5.44 32.74
CA LEU A 39 -9.92 4.95 33.12
C LEU A 39 -9.46 5.63 34.42
N VAL A 40 -9.15 4.83 35.44
CA VAL A 40 -8.62 5.30 36.73
C VAL A 40 -7.14 4.97 36.89
N ARG A 41 -6.68 3.82 36.36
CA ARG A 41 -5.27 3.39 36.51
C ARG A 41 -4.80 2.53 35.35
N THR A 42 -3.65 2.88 34.75
CA THR A 42 -2.85 1.96 33.94
C THR A 42 -1.93 1.14 34.84
N MET A 43 -1.80 -0.15 34.55
CA MET A 43 -1.12 -1.15 35.39
C MET A 43 -0.11 -1.94 34.52
N PRO A 44 1.21 -1.77 34.70
CA PRO A 44 2.21 -2.65 34.09
C PRO A 44 2.13 -4.08 34.67
N PRO A 45 2.87 -5.06 34.10
CA PRO A 45 2.97 -6.41 34.65
C PRO A 45 3.22 -6.45 36.17
N GLY A 46 2.57 -7.37 36.87
CA GLY A 46 2.65 -7.47 38.33
C GLY A 46 1.34 -7.93 39.01
N ARG A 47 1.33 -7.89 40.34
CA ARG A 47 0.18 -8.24 41.19
C ARG A 47 -0.38 -7.01 41.88
N TYR A 48 -1.71 -6.89 41.90
CA TYR A 48 -2.42 -5.71 42.38
C TYR A 48 -3.63 -6.11 43.24
N MET A 49 -3.73 -5.56 44.45
CA MET A 49 -4.98 -5.54 45.20
C MET A 49 -5.84 -4.36 44.73
N ASN A 50 -7.08 -4.66 44.36
CA ASN A 50 -8.09 -3.66 44.01
C ASN A 50 -9.20 -3.70 45.06
N LEU A 51 -9.38 -2.56 45.76
CA LEU A 51 -10.49 -2.31 46.67
C LEU A 51 -11.60 -1.57 45.88
N ALA A 52 -12.78 -2.16 45.85
CA ALA A 52 -13.97 -1.64 45.18
C ALA A 52 -15.09 -1.43 46.20
N VAL A 53 -15.93 -0.40 45.98
CA VAL A 53 -17.19 -0.23 46.73
C VAL A 53 -18.34 -0.64 45.82
N PRO A 54 -18.76 -1.93 45.81
CA PRO A 54 -19.57 -2.49 44.72
C PRO A 54 -20.97 -1.88 44.56
N LEU A 55 -21.48 -1.18 45.58
CA LEU A 55 -22.76 -0.48 45.54
C LEU A 55 -22.68 0.93 44.90
N LEU A 56 -21.47 1.45 44.65
CA LEU A 56 -21.22 2.81 44.15
C LEU A 56 -20.32 2.84 42.89
N GLU A 57 -19.52 1.79 42.66
CA GLU A 57 -18.50 1.77 41.60
C GLU A 57 -18.51 0.45 40.81
N GLN A 58 -18.89 0.51 39.54
CA GLN A 58 -18.67 -0.58 38.58
C GLN A 58 -17.18 -0.61 38.21
N CYS A 59 -16.46 -1.61 38.72
CA CYS A 59 -15.04 -1.81 38.46
C CYS A 59 -14.81 -2.84 37.35
N GLN A 60 -14.11 -2.45 36.28
CA GLN A 60 -13.74 -3.33 35.17
C GLN A 60 -12.23 -3.27 34.94
N LEU A 61 -11.59 -4.43 34.85
CA LEU A 61 -10.22 -4.57 34.42
C LEU A 61 -10.20 -5.01 32.95
N LEU A 62 -9.54 -4.23 32.09
CA LEU A 62 -9.15 -4.65 30.75
C LEU A 62 -7.69 -5.07 30.80
N ILE A 63 -7.34 -6.23 30.25
CA ILE A 63 -5.94 -6.66 30.07
C ILE A 63 -5.68 -6.78 28.57
N VAL A 64 -4.71 -6.01 28.08
CA VAL A 64 -4.30 -5.99 26.68
C VAL A 64 -3.00 -6.76 26.54
N ASP A 65 -2.94 -7.68 25.58
CA ASP A 65 -1.71 -8.38 25.24
C ASP A 65 -0.87 -7.55 24.26
N THR A 66 0.37 -7.26 24.64
CA THR A 66 1.37 -6.49 23.87
C THR A 66 2.51 -7.37 23.35
N ARG A 67 2.40 -8.69 23.48
CA ARG A 67 3.30 -9.66 22.85
C ARG A 67 3.06 -9.71 21.33
N LEU A 68 4.02 -10.27 20.59
CA LEU A 68 3.89 -10.52 19.16
C LEU A 68 2.77 -11.53 18.87
N ARG A 69 1.92 -11.21 17.91
CA ARG A 69 0.69 -11.97 17.59
C ARG A 69 0.49 -12.08 16.09
N THR A 70 -0.15 -13.16 15.63
CA THR A 70 -0.48 -13.35 14.21
C THR A 70 -1.97 -13.13 13.94
N LEU A 71 -2.29 -12.23 13.01
CA LEU A 71 -3.63 -12.02 12.46
C LEU A 71 -3.68 -12.57 11.04
N ARG A 72 -4.66 -13.44 10.75
CA ARG A 72 -4.87 -13.97 9.39
C ARG A 72 -5.94 -13.19 8.66
N VAL A 73 -5.54 -12.38 7.68
CA VAL A 73 -6.47 -11.61 6.85
C VAL A 73 -6.78 -12.37 5.56
N GLN A 74 -8.06 -12.49 5.23
CA GLN A 74 -8.54 -13.10 3.99
C GLN A 74 -9.38 -12.11 3.19
N SER A 75 -9.18 -12.07 1.87
CA SER A 75 -10.05 -11.32 0.97
C SER A 75 -11.36 -12.05 0.74
N LYS A 76 -12.46 -11.30 0.65
CA LYS A 76 -13.73 -11.73 0.07
C LYS A 76 -13.68 -11.47 -1.44
N ALA A 77 -14.58 -12.09 -2.19
CA ALA A 77 -14.68 -11.87 -3.63
C ALA A 77 -15.04 -10.40 -3.91
N GLY A 78 -14.18 -9.69 -4.65
CA GLY A 78 -14.34 -8.26 -4.96
C GLY A 78 -13.69 -7.28 -3.97
N ASP A 79 -13.02 -7.75 -2.91
CA ASP A 79 -12.20 -6.87 -2.03
C ASP A 79 -11.04 -6.22 -2.80
N PHE A 80 -10.51 -6.91 -3.82
CA PHE A 80 -9.31 -6.51 -4.58
C PHE A 80 -9.47 -6.78 -6.07
N CYS A 81 -8.97 -5.85 -6.90
CA CYS A 81 -8.84 -6.00 -8.34
C CYS A 81 -7.43 -5.55 -8.79
N SER A 82 -6.93 -6.13 -9.87
CA SER A 82 -5.72 -5.68 -10.56
C SER A 82 -5.99 -4.45 -11.46
N ARG A 83 -4.93 -3.83 -11.98
CA ARG A 83 -4.96 -2.75 -12.99
C ARG A 83 -5.77 -3.13 -14.24
N ASP A 84 -5.72 -4.40 -14.63
CA ASP A 84 -6.48 -4.99 -15.74
C ASP A 84 -7.88 -5.50 -15.32
N GLN A 85 -8.41 -5.03 -14.18
CA GLN A 85 -9.76 -5.28 -13.65
C GLN A 85 -10.08 -6.75 -13.36
N GLN A 86 -9.06 -7.60 -13.19
CA GLN A 86 -9.25 -8.99 -12.78
C GLN A 86 -9.39 -9.07 -11.25
N PRO A 87 -10.37 -9.82 -10.71
CA PRO A 87 -10.57 -9.95 -9.27
C PRO A 87 -9.43 -10.77 -8.66
N LEU A 88 -8.94 -10.34 -7.50
CA LEU A 88 -7.80 -10.97 -6.83
C LEU A 88 -8.22 -11.66 -5.54
N LYS A 89 -7.76 -12.89 -5.34
CA LYS A 89 -7.87 -13.63 -4.08
C LYS A 89 -6.55 -13.53 -3.33
N LEU A 90 -6.61 -13.01 -2.11
CA LEU A 90 -5.46 -12.81 -1.24
C LEU A 90 -5.69 -13.48 0.12
N THR A 91 -4.67 -14.14 0.65
CA THR A 91 -4.62 -14.55 2.06
C THR A 91 -3.27 -14.15 2.65
N LEU A 92 -3.32 -13.38 3.73
CA LEU A 92 -2.16 -12.89 4.47
C LEU A 92 -2.11 -13.48 5.88
N SER A 93 -0.89 -13.64 6.38
CA SER A 93 -0.62 -13.76 7.80
C SER A 93 0.26 -12.57 8.21
N LEU A 94 -0.29 -11.73 9.09
CA LEU A 94 0.35 -10.52 9.60
C LEU A 94 0.88 -10.80 11.01
N THR A 95 2.16 -10.61 11.27
CA THR A 95 2.71 -10.59 12.63
C THR A 95 2.73 -9.14 13.10
N TYR A 96 1.99 -8.86 14.18
CA TYR A 96 1.76 -7.52 14.71
C TYR A 96 2.07 -7.44 16.21
N GLN A 97 2.26 -6.21 16.69
CA GLN A 97 2.38 -5.89 18.11
C GLN A 97 1.46 -4.73 18.46
N VAL A 98 0.94 -4.68 19.69
CA VAL A 98 0.27 -3.49 20.24
C VAL A 98 1.32 -2.59 20.88
N ILE A 99 1.41 -1.34 20.42
CA ILE A 99 2.25 -0.29 21.01
C ILE A 99 1.39 0.57 21.94
N ASP A 100 0.32 1.17 21.41
CA ASP A 100 -0.63 1.95 22.22
C ASP A 100 -1.79 1.07 22.70
N ALA A 101 -1.52 0.35 23.78
CA ALA A 101 -2.51 -0.49 24.45
C ALA A 101 -3.71 0.31 25.00
N LYS A 102 -3.55 1.62 25.27
CA LYS A 102 -4.63 2.49 25.77
C LYS A 102 -5.60 2.76 24.63
N ARG A 103 -5.10 3.20 23.46
CA ARG A 103 -5.89 3.43 22.25
C ARG A 103 -6.60 2.16 21.78
N VAL A 104 -5.86 1.06 21.68
CA VAL A 104 -6.39 -0.26 21.27
C VAL A 104 -7.52 -0.76 22.16
N ALA A 105 -7.54 -0.43 23.46
CA ALA A 105 -8.55 -0.91 24.41
C ALA A 105 -9.70 0.07 24.71
N LEU A 106 -9.51 1.37 24.51
CA LEU A 106 -10.44 2.42 24.95
C LEU A 106 -10.99 3.29 23.81
N GLU A 107 -10.31 3.37 22.67
CA GLU A 107 -10.73 4.20 21.52
C GLU A 107 -11.27 3.36 20.36
N LEU A 108 -10.85 2.09 20.24
CA LEU A 108 -11.27 1.18 19.17
C LEU A 108 -12.34 0.18 19.66
N SER A 109 -13.51 0.16 19.00
CA SER A 109 -14.61 -0.77 19.31
C SER A 109 -14.27 -2.23 18.99
N ASP A 110 -13.68 -2.47 17.81
CA ASP A 110 -13.00 -3.71 17.44
C ASP A 110 -11.63 -3.34 16.83
N PRO A 111 -10.52 -3.57 17.56
CA PRO A 111 -9.20 -3.19 17.08
C PRO A 111 -8.63 -4.16 16.03
N LEU A 112 -9.13 -5.41 15.97
CA LEU A 112 -8.66 -6.40 14.99
C LEU A 112 -9.33 -6.21 13.63
N GLU A 113 -10.63 -5.89 13.61
CA GLU A 113 -11.30 -5.51 12.36
C GLU A 113 -10.80 -4.14 11.88
N ALA A 114 -10.54 -3.16 12.76
CA ALA A 114 -9.92 -1.89 12.38
C ALA A 114 -8.54 -2.06 11.71
N LEU A 115 -7.67 -2.91 12.27
CA LEU A 115 -6.39 -3.27 11.65
C LEU A 115 -6.60 -4.01 10.31
N THR A 116 -7.58 -4.91 10.24
CA THR A 116 -7.92 -5.66 9.02
C THR A 116 -8.37 -4.72 7.90
N VAL A 117 -9.25 -3.76 8.18
CA VAL A 117 -9.73 -2.75 7.22
C VAL A 117 -8.57 -1.87 6.74
N ALA A 118 -7.79 -1.29 7.65
CA ALA A 118 -6.66 -0.43 7.26
C ALA A 118 -5.61 -1.16 6.40
N VAL A 119 -5.36 -2.45 6.67
CA VAL A 119 -4.49 -3.29 5.82
C VAL A 119 -5.13 -3.52 4.45
N LYS A 120 -6.44 -3.82 4.37
CA LYS A 120 -7.16 -3.98 3.10
C LYS A 120 -7.17 -2.69 2.27
N ASP A 121 -7.44 -1.54 2.85
CA ASP A 121 -7.48 -0.27 2.11
C ASP A 121 -6.11 0.06 1.49
N ASN A 122 -5.03 -0.15 2.25
CA ASN A 122 -3.67 0.00 1.73
C ASN A 122 -3.36 -1.02 0.61
N LEU A 123 -3.79 -2.27 0.74
CA LEU A 123 -3.61 -3.30 -0.29
C LEU A 123 -4.39 -2.99 -1.57
N ALA A 124 -5.64 -2.53 -1.47
CA ALA A 124 -6.48 -2.23 -2.63
C ALA A 124 -5.86 -1.13 -3.51
N LEU A 125 -5.35 -0.06 -2.88
CA LEU A 125 -4.62 1.02 -3.56
C LEU A 125 -3.34 0.54 -4.28
N LEU A 126 -2.66 -0.47 -3.73
CA LEU A 126 -1.42 -0.99 -4.29
C LEU A 126 -1.67 -2.01 -5.39
N LEU A 127 -2.57 -2.98 -5.17
CA LEU A 127 -2.89 -4.05 -6.14
C LEU A 127 -3.53 -3.49 -7.42
N GLY A 128 -4.34 -2.42 -7.32
CA GLY A 128 -4.87 -1.71 -8.48
C GLY A 128 -3.83 -1.02 -9.37
N GLY A 129 -2.59 -0.87 -8.89
CA GLY A 129 -1.46 -0.34 -9.67
C GLY A 129 -0.78 -1.37 -10.59
N TYR A 130 -0.96 -2.67 -10.35
CA TYR A 130 -0.28 -3.76 -11.07
C TYR A 130 -1.27 -4.68 -11.79
N THR A 131 -0.87 -5.25 -12.91
CA THR A 131 -1.61 -6.30 -13.63
C THR A 131 -1.52 -7.64 -12.93
N LEU A 132 -2.43 -8.56 -13.27
CA LEU A 132 -2.37 -9.92 -12.73
C LEU A 132 -1.03 -10.62 -13.00
N ALA A 133 -0.41 -10.42 -14.17
CA ALA A 133 0.87 -11.05 -14.51
C ALA A 133 2.03 -10.56 -13.63
N GLU A 134 2.15 -9.24 -13.44
CA GLU A 134 3.13 -8.63 -12.53
C GLU A 134 2.94 -9.14 -11.08
N LEU A 135 1.68 -9.29 -10.63
CA LEU A 135 1.33 -9.79 -9.31
C LEU A 135 1.54 -11.30 -9.11
N GLN A 136 1.43 -12.11 -10.18
CA GLN A 136 1.76 -13.54 -10.14
C GLN A 136 3.25 -13.81 -10.05
N GLN A 137 4.08 -12.91 -10.59
CA GLN A 137 5.54 -13.05 -10.59
C GLN A 137 6.18 -12.52 -9.29
N ASP A 138 5.97 -11.24 -8.96
CA ASP A 138 6.67 -10.55 -7.86
C ASP A 138 5.74 -10.12 -6.70
N GLY A 139 4.42 -10.30 -6.84
CA GLY A 139 3.42 -9.84 -5.89
C GLY A 139 3.66 -10.21 -4.41
N PRO A 140 4.12 -11.42 -4.05
CA PRO A 140 4.44 -11.76 -2.66
C PRO A 140 5.55 -10.90 -2.03
N LEU A 141 6.54 -10.47 -2.83
CA LEU A 141 7.61 -9.58 -2.38
C LEU A 141 7.15 -8.13 -2.32
N LEU A 142 6.41 -7.67 -3.34
CA LEU A 142 5.83 -6.32 -3.41
C LEU A 142 4.91 -6.05 -2.21
N VAL A 143 3.95 -6.95 -1.95
CA VAL A 143 3.00 -6.81 -0.83
C VAL A 143 3.71 -6.76 0.53
N ARG A 144 4.79 -7.53 0.70
CA ARG A 144 5.61 -7.51 1.92
C ARG A 144 6.35 -6.18 2.08
N ASP A 145 7.11 -5.76 1.05
CA ASP A 145 7.93 -4.53 1.11
C ASP A 145 7.04 -3.30 1.36
N LEU A 146 5.88 -3.23 0.71
CA LEU A 146 4.97 -2.08 0.77
C LEU A 146 4.18 -1.98 2.09
N LEU A 147 3.71 -3.09 2.67
CA LEU A 147 3.01 -3.05 3.96
C LEU A 147 3.97 -2.81 5.14
N ILE A 148 5.21 -3.30 5.07
CA ILE A 148 6.25 -2.99 6.07
C ILE A 148 6.79 -1.57 5.87
N THR A 149 6.83 -1.06 4.63
CA THR A 149 7.18 0.34 4.32
C THR A 149 6.19 1.33 4.92
N ARG A 150 4.88 1.05 4.90
CA ARG A 150 3.82 1.96 5.37
C ARG A 150 3.52 1.82 6.87
N VAL A 151 4.54 1.85 7.73
CA VAL A 151 4.32 1.75 9.20
C VAL A 151 3.39 2.87 9.72
N ASP A 152 3.47 4.05 9.10
CA ASP A 152 2.66 5.25 9.40
C ASP A 152 1.15 5.04 9.25
N ALA A 153 0.72 4.02 8.49
CA ALA A 153 -0.70 3.68 8.35
C ALA A 153 -1.26 2.91 9.56
N PHE A 154 -0.40 2.34 10.41
CA PHE A 154 -0.79 1.41 11.48
C PHE A 154 -0.44 1.94 12.88
N TYR A 155 0.63 2.74 13.03
CA TYR A 155 0.91 3.51 14.25
C TYR A 155 -0.31 4.30 14.76
N PRO A 156 -1.11 5.00 13.93
CA PRO A 156 -2.31 5.71 14.38
C PRO A 156 -3.41 4.82 14.95
N LEU A 157 -3.41 3.51 14.68
CA LEU A 157 -4.32 2.53 15.30
C LEU A 157 -3.74 1.90 16.57
N GLY A 158 -2.52 2.27 16.96
CA GLY A 158 -1.78 1.71 18.09
C GLY A 158 -1.02 0.42 17.78
N PHE A 159 -0.84 0.06 16.50
CA PHE A 159 -0.26 -1.20 16.06
C PHE A 159 1.09 -1.06 15.35
N HIS A 160 2.00 -2.00 15.61
CA HIS A 160 3.17 -2.29 14.78
C HIS A 160 2.89 -3.49 13.86
N LEU A 161 3.45 -3.52 12.65
CA LEU A 161 3.60 -4.73 11.84
C LEU A 161 5.09 -5.13 11.82
N GLU A 162 5.45 -6.29 12.34
CA GLU A 162 6.83 -6.82 12.25
C GLU A 162 7.03 -7.69 11.01
N GLU A 163 6.00 -8.44 10.57
CA GLU A 163 6.11 -9.30 9.39
C GLU A 163 4.78 -9.40 8.62
N VAL A 164 4.87 -9.51 7.29
CA VAL A 164 3.76 -9.82 6.40
C VAL A 164 4.11 -11.04 5.53
N ARG A 165 3.35 -12.12 5.66
CA ARG A 165 3.48 -13.34 4.84
C ARG A 165 2.28 -13.48 3.91
N VAL A 166 2.51 -13.37 2.61
CA VAL A 166 1.51 -13.72 1.59
C VAL A 166 1.43 -15.24 1.50
N SER A 167 0.28 -15.82 1.88
CA SER A 167 0.04 -17.26 1.82
C SER A 167 -0.55 -17.71 0.49
N ASN A 168 -1.30 -16.84 -0.17
CA ASN A 168 -1.83 -17.02 -1.51
C ASN A 168 -2.14 -15.64 -2.12
N LEU A 169 -1.77 -15.45 -3.38
CA LEU A 169 -2.12 -14.32 -4.24
C LEU A 169 -2.34 -14.88 -5.65
N GLY A 170 -3.53 -14.67 -6.20
CA GLY A 170 -3.86 -15.11 -7.56
C GLY A 170 -5.22 -14.56 -8.01
N PRO A 171 -5.69 -14.93 -9.21
CA PRO A 171 -7.02 -14.56 -9.66
C PRO A 171 -8.07 -15.23 -8.76
N ASP A 172 -9.11 -14.51 -8.36
CA ASP A 172 -10.26 -15.16 -7.74
C ASP A 172 -11.03 -15.90 -8.83
N ALA A 173 -10.85 -17.23 -8.89
CA ALA A 173 -11.51 -18.11 -9.86
C ALA A 173 -13.05 -18.21 -9.66
N ALA A 174 -13.62 -17.46 -8.71
CA ALA A 174 -15.03 -17.10 -8.73
C ALA A 174 -15.34 -16.42 -10.08
N PRO A 175 -16.25 -16.95 -10.91
CA PRO A 175 -16.41 -16.45 -12.27
C PRO A 175 -16.83 -14.99 -12.26
N LEU A 176 -16.01 -14.14 -12.89
CA LEU A 176 -16.36 -12.77 -13.24
C LEU A 176 -17.79 -12.77 -13.80
N ARG A 177 -18.70 -12.04 -13.16
CA ARG A 177 -20.09 -11.93 -13.60
C ARG A 177 -20.23 -10.93 -14.76
N SER A 178 -19.27 -10.99 -15.71
CA SER A 178 -19.35 -10.43 -17.06
C SER A 178 -20.53 -11.01 -17.84
N GLY A 179 -21.04 -12.16 -17.39
CA GLY A 179 -22.45 -12.49 -17.46
C GLY A 179 -23.32 -11.41 -16.80
N ARG A 180 -23.62 -10.34 -17.56
CA ARG A 180 -25.02 -10.09 -17.89
C ARG A 180 -25.59 -11.47 -18.26
N LYS A 181 -26.28 -12.12 -17.30
CA LYS A 181 -27.38 -12.99 -17.71
C LYS A 181 -28.17 -12.12 -18.70
N PRO A 182 -28.46 -12.57 -19.94
CA PRO A 182 -29.51 -11.89 -20.68
C PRO A 182 -30.67 -11.81 -19.71
N VAL A 183 -31.23 -10.61 -19.50
CA VAL A 183 -32.45 -10.50 -18.71
C VAL A 183 -33.41 -11.41 -19.43
N LYS A 184 -33.68 -12.57 -18.84
CA LYS A 184 -34.67 -13.50 -19.35
C LYS A 184 -35.97 -12.82 -19.00
N ILE A 185 -36.32 -11.85 -19.84
CA ILE A 185 -37.64 -11.23 -19.90
C ILE A 185 -38.57 -12.43 -19.79
N PRO A 186 -39.34 -12.55 -18.69
CA PRO A 186 -40.34 -13.60 -18.62
C PRO A 186 -41.13 -13.46 -19.90
N ALA A 187 -41.19 -14.51 -20.72
CA ALA A 187 -42.10 -14.51 -21.85
C ALA A 187 -43.46 -14.13 -21.25
N PRO A 188 -44.10 -13.03 -21.70
CA PRO A 188 -45.22 -12.46 -20.97
C PRO A 188 -46.21 -13.58 -20.73
N GLU A 189 -46.59 -13.78 -19.46
CA GLU A 189 -47.59 -14.79 -19.15
C GLU A 189 -48.81 -14.50 -20.02
N PRO A 190 -49.49 -15.53 -20.60
CA PRO A 190 -50.63 -15.30 -21.46
C PRO A 190 -51.80 -14.65 -20.70
N TYR A 191 -51.76 -13.33 -20.56
CA TYR A 191 -52.91 -12.50 -20.23
C TYR A 191 -54.04 -12.90 -21.19
N MET A 192 -55.26 -13.05 -20.67
CA MET A 192 -56.35 -13.73 -21.37
C MET A 192 -56.95 -12.89 -22.51
N GLN A 193 -56.19 -12.69 -23.59
CA GLN A 193 -56.63 -11.95 -24.77
C GLN A 193 -57.51 -12.81 -25.71
N SER A 194 -57.59 -14.13 -25.49
CA SER A 194 -58.45 -15.04 -26.26
C SER A 194 -59.96 -14.79 -26.11
N ALA A 195 -60.38 -13.95 -25.18
CA ALA A 195 -61.77 -13.49 -25.06
C ALA A 195 -62.00 -12.19 -25.86
N GLU A 196 -61.18 -11.17 -25.63
CA GLU A 196 -61.32 -9.85 -26.24
C GLU A 196 -61.04 -9.87 -27.76
N ASP A 197 -60.03 -10.64 -28.20
CA ASP A 197 -59.73 -10.78 -29.64
C ASP A 197 -60.90 -11.45 -30.40
N ALA A 198 -61.62 -12.38 -29.77
CA ALA A 198 -62.77 -13.05 -30.39
C ALA A 198 -63.95 -12.08 -30.60
N GLU A 199 -64.19 -11.18 -29.64
CA GLU A 199 -65.23 -10.15 -29.72
C GLU A 199 -64.88 -9.07 -30.76
N ILE A 200 -63.60 -8.65 -30.82
CA ILE A 200 -63.08 -7.75 -31.86
C ILE A 200 -63.13 -8.39 -33.26
N GLN A 201 -62.85 -9.70 -33.37
CA GLN A 201 -62.92 -10.43 -34.64
C GLN A 201 -64.37 -10.64 -35.11
N ALA A 202 -65.32 -10.86 -34.19
CA ALA A 202 -66.75 -10.87 -34.49
C ALA A 202 -67.23 -9.48 -34.98
N LEU A 203 -66.78 -8.39 -34.35
CA LEU A 203 -67.08 -7.03 -34.82
C LEU A 203 -66.55 -6.78 -36.24
N ARG A 204 -65.31 -7.19 -36.54
CA ARG A 204 -64.72 -7.05 -37.88
C ARG A 204 -65.43 -7.88 -38.94
N ALA A 205 -66.00 -9.03 -38.59
CA ALA A 205 -66.80 -9.83 -39.52
C ALA A 205 -68.12 -9.17 -39.95
N SER A 206 -68.59 -8.14 -39.22
CA SER A 206 -69.82 -7.40 -39.54
C SER A 206 -69.64 -6.23 -40.53
N LEU A 207 -68.40 -5.87 -40.87
CA LEU A 207 -68.07 -4.70 -41.71
C LEU A 207 -67.24 -5.13 -42.94
N GLY A 208 -67.85 -5.01 -44.12
CA GLY A 208 -67.33 -5.57 -45.38
C GLY A 208 -66.07 -4.90 -45.96
N THR A 209 -65.41 -5.63 -46.86
CA THR A 209 -64.19 -5.24 -47.57
C THR A 209 -64.41 -4.21 -48.69
N PRO A 210 -63.34 -3.47 -49.05
CA PRO A 210 -62.98 -3.36 -50.47
C PRO A 210 -61.51 -3.74 -50.75
N GLU A 211 -61.17 -3.92 -52.04
CA GLU A 211 -59.91 -4.51 -52.53
C GLU A 211 -58.81 -3.49 -52.90
N ALA A 212 -57.53 -3.91 -52.87
CA ALA A 212 -56.46 -3.29 -53.67
C ALA A 212 -55.28 -4.25 -54.00
N ARG A 213 -54.89 -4.29 -55.27
CA ARG A 213 -54.05 -5.29 -55.96
C ARG A 213 -52.53 -5.26 -55.64
N VAL A 214 -51.99 -6.42 -55.26
CA VAL A 214 -50.84 -7.18 -55.83
C VAL A 214 -49.82 -6.45 -56.76
N PHE A 215 -48.51 -6.67 -56.50
CA PHE A 215 -47.50 -7.04 -57.52
C PHE A 215 -46.34 -7.89 -56.92
N LYS A 216 -45.41 -8.42 -57.74
CA LYS A 216 -44.53 -9.59 -57.42
C LYS A 216 -43.06 -9.48 -57.91
N ALA A 217 -42.23 -10.43 -57.42
CA ALA A 217 -40.88 -10.85 -57.85
C ALA A 217 -39.68 -9.97 -57.39
N GLY A 218 -38.45 -10.50 -57.24
CA GLY A 218 -37.94 -11.88 -57.40
C GLY A 218 -36.51 -12.05 -56.85
N VAL A 219 -35.99 -13.30 -56.82
CA VAL A 219 -34.72 -13.71 -56.15
C VAL A 219 -33.94 -14.64 -57.12
N PRO A 220 -32.61 -14.48 -57.34
CA PRO A 220 -31.65 -15.42 -56.71
C PRO A 220 -30.20 -14.93 -56.41
N GLU A 221 -29.53 -15.84 -55.71
CA GLU A 221 -28.23 -15.94 -55.03
C GLU A 221 -26.88 -15.70 -55.78
N THR A 222 -25.82 -15.66 -54.95
CA THR A 222 -24.38 -16.01 -55.18
C THR A 222 -23.44 -15.07 -55.94
N GLY A 223 -22.20 -14.95 -55.42
CA GLY A 223 -21.05 -14.33 -56.08
C GLY A 223 -19.89 -14.00 -55.12
N VAL A 224 -18.77 -14.70 -55.21
CA VAL A 224 -17.54 -14.42 -54.43
C VAL A 224 -16.59 -13.52 -55.23
N SER A 225 -15.92 -12.55 -54.59
CA SER A 225 -14.77 -11.86 -55.19
C SER A 225 -13.78 -11.32 -54.16
N LYS A 226 -12.50 -11.28 -54.57
CA LYS A 226 -11.36 -10.76 -53.80
C LYS A 226 -11.17 -9.27 -54.12
N VAL A 227 -10.76 -8.47 -53.15
CA VAL A 227 -10.25 -7.10 -53.40
C VAL A 227 -8.89 -6.95 -52.71
N LYS A 228 -7.91 -6.41 -53.44
CA LYS A 228 -6.59 -6.02 -52.89
C LYS A 228 -6.64 -4.56 -52.43
N ILE A 229 -5.86 -4.24 -51.40
CA ILE A 229 -5.60 -2.85 -50.99
C ILE A 229 -4.51 -2.28 -51.90
N ASN A 230 -4.68 -1.04 -52.35
CA ASN A 230 -3.66 -0.25 -53.06
C ASN A 230 -3.30 1.00 -52.24
N GLU A 231 -2.01 1.29 -52.15
CA GLU A 231 -1.49 2.57 -51.66
C GLU A 231 -1.28 3.53 -52.85
N ALA A 232 -1.54 4.84 -52.67
CA ALA A 232 -0.79 5.96 -53.27
C ALA A 232 -1.55 7.30 -53.15
N LYS A 233 -0.98 8.27 -52.43
CA LYS A 233 -0.93 9.71 -52.78
C LYS A 233 -0.36 10.56 -51.64
N LEU A 234 0.73 11.27 -51.90
CA LEU A 234 0.74 12.75 -51.94
C LEU A 234 2.03 13.23 -52.62
N ASN A 235 1.95 14.22 -53.53
CA ASN A 235 3.13 14.83 -54.15
C ASN A 235 2.75 16.15 -54.87
N SER A 236 3.23 17.31 -54.40
CA SER A 236 3.30 18.57 -55.17
C SER A 236 4.03 19.70 -54.41
N LEU A 237 5.16 20.14 -54.95
CA LEU A 237 5.88 21.42 -54.74
C LEU A 237 5.51 22.37 -55.93
N PRO A 238 6.12 23.56 -56.21
CA PRO A 238 7.26 24.26 -55.59
C PRO A 238 6.99 25.78 -55.30
N ASP A 239 7.94 26.66 -54.95
CA ASP A 239 8.87 27.35 -55.89
C ASP A 239 10.11 28.02 -55.23
N VAL A 240 11.08 28.53 -56.04
CA VAL A 240 12.44 29.00 -55.59
C VAL A 240 12.96 30.22 -56.41
N PRO A 241 13.90 31.06 -55.89
CA PRO A 241 15.35 30.94 -56.21
C PRO A 241 16.29 31.28 -55.01
N LYS A 242 17.54 30.77 -54.84
CA LYS A 242 18.82 30.88 -55.62
C LYS A 242 19.35 32.32 -55.73
N VAL A 243 20.66 32.66 -55.62
CA VAL A 243 22.00 31.97 -55.71
C VAL A 243 22.84 32.44 -54.47
N ALA A 244 23.99 31.92 -53.95
CA ALA A 244 25.21 31.19 -54.39
C ALA A 244 25.68 30.16 -53.28
N ALA A 245 26.75 29.34 -53.31
CA ALA A 245 27.99 29.14 -54.10
C ALA A 245 29.21 30.07 -53.81
N THR A 246 30.51 29.69 -53.82
CA THR A 246 31.28 28.41 -53.80
C THR A 246 32.81 28.71 -53.71
N PHE A 247 33.67 27.94 -53.00
CA PHE A 247 34.96 27.35 -53.50
C PHE A 247 35.74 26.48 -52.47
N VAL A 248 36.68 25.65 -52.96
CA VAL A 248 37.23 24.37 -52.41
C VAL A 248 38.75 24.43 -52.17
N VAL A 249 39.31 23.72 -51.16
CA VAL A 249 40.60 22.94 -51.17
C VAL A 249 40.54 21.83 -50.08
N GLU A 250 41.29 20.72 -50.20
CA GLU A 250 41.25 19.50 -49.35
C GLU A 250 42.64 18.89 -48.98
N ALA A 251 42.77 18.29 -47.78
CA ALA A 251 43.81 17.35 -47.29
C ALA A 251 45.29 17.86 -47.15
N PRO A 252 46.21 17.23 -46.36
CA PRO A 252 46.20 15.85 -45.79
C PRO A 252 46.58 15.69 -44.28
N ILE A 253 46.83 14.44 -43.87
CA ILE A 253 47.14 13.90 -42.51
C ILE A 253 48.56 13.28 -42.61
N PRO A 254 49.54 13.39 -41.64
CA PRO A 254 49.52 12.56 -40.42
C PRO A 254 50.35 12.94 -39.15
N THR A 255 50.17 12.08 -38.13
CA THR A 255 51.12 11.62 -37.08
C THR A 255 51.44 12.40 -35.79
N SER A 256 51.35 11.62 -34.70
CA SER A 256 52.15 11.63 -33.46
C SER A 256 51.69 12.49 -32.26
N ARG A 257 51.87 11.88 -31.07
CA ARG A 257 51.63 12.41 -29.72
C ARG A 257 52.97 12.28 -28.97
N PRO A 258 53.37 13.25 -28.14
CA PRO A 258 53.50 12.90 -26.72
C PRO A 258 53.05 14.00 -25.75
N THR A 259 52.61 13.55 -24.57
CA THR A 259 52.53 14.31 -23.30
C THR A 259 53.77 14.02 -22.45
N PRO A 260 54.04 14.71 -21.32
CA PRO A 260 53.37 15.87 -20.68
C PRO A 260 54.21 17.15 -20.91
N VAL A 261 54.38 18.21 -20.10
CA VAL A 261 54.06 18.69 -18.71
C VAL A 261 54.18 20.24 -18.76
N SER A 262 53.63 21.11 -17.89
CA SER A 262 52.59 21.08 -16.85
C SER A 262 52.30 22.53 -16.39
N ARG A 263 51.24 22.76 -15.58
CA ARG A 263 50.88 24.03 -14.86
C ARG A 263 50.56 25.26 -15.75
N THR A 264 49.60 26.14 -15.43
CA THR A 264 48.43 26.07 -14.52
C THR A 264 47.40 27.06 -15.06
N LEU A 265 46.15 26.64 -15.27
CA LEU A 265 45.00 27.54 -15.34
C LEU A 265 43.82 26.95 -14.56
N SER A 266 43.07 27.82 -13.89
CA SER A 266 41.97 27.45 -13.00
C SER A 266 40.74 26.98 -13.78
N THR A 267 40.57 25.66 -13.91
CA THR A 267 39.31 25.08 -14.38
C THR A 267 38.31 24.98 -13.23
N GLN A 268 37.37 25.92 -13.16
CA GLN A 268 36.04 25.61 -12.63
C GLN A 268 35.29 24.81 -13.71
N PRO A 269 34.88 23.56 -13.47
CA PRO A 269 34.00 22.84 -14.39
C PRO A 269 32.55 23.27 -14.14
N THR A 270 31.90 23.79 -15.18
CA THR A 270 30.44 23.93 -15.22
C THR A 270 29.83 22.56 -15.53
N GLU A 271 29.19 21.91 -14.56
CA GLU A 271 28.31 20.74 -14.76
C GLU A 271 27.51 20.54 -13.45
N LEU A 272 26.20 20.84 -13.38
CA LEU A 272 25.08 20.17 -14.05
C LEU A 272 24.92 18.68 -13.71
N ALA A 273 25.67 18.17 -12.73
CA ALA A 273 25.27 16.97 -11.99
C ALA A 273 24.21 17.34 -10.95
N ALA A 274 23.02 16.74 -11.04
CA ALA A 274 21.94 17.00 -10.09
C ALA A 274 22.32 16.50 -8.68
N GLN A 275 22.39 17.43 -7.73
CA GLN A 275 22.54 17.15 -6.30
C GLN A 275 21.45 16.16 -5.88
N THR A 276 21.88 14.94 -5.55
CA THR A 276 21.01 13.81 -5.22
C THR A 276 21.29 13.43 -3.78
N PRO A 277 20.29 13.51 -2.89
CA PRO A 277 20.51 13.40 -1.46
C PRO A 277 21.08 12.05 -1.07
N ARG A 278 21.99 12.07 -0.10
CA ARG A 278 22.77 10.92 0.34
C ARG A 278 23.12 11.03 1.82
N LEU A 279 23.34 9.88 2.46
CA LEU A 279 24.15 9.83 3.68
C LEU A 279 25.59 9.52 3.31
N VAL A 280 26.56 10.12 4.00
CA VAL A 280 27.98 9.75 3.92
C VAL A 280 28.45 9.27 5.28
N HIS A 281 28.98 8.05 5.36
CA HIS A 281 29.50 7.49 6.60
C HIS A 281 30.82 8.18 6.98
N LEU A 282 30.91 8.76 8.18
CA LEU A 282 32.10 9.50 8.60
C LEU A 282 33.35 8.62 8.75
N ALA A 283 33.19 7.34 9.10
CA ALA A 283 34.32 6.44 9.34
C ALA A 283 34.85 5.72 8.07
N SER A 284 34.00 5.44 7.07
CA SER A 284 34.40 4.75 5.83
C SER A 284 34.37 5.61 4.56
N GLY A 285 33.74 6.79 4.60
CA GLY A 285 33.49 7.61 3.41
C GLY A 285 32.44 7.04 2.46
N GLU A 286 31.77 5.95 2.84
CA GLU A 286 30.76 5.27 2.01
C GLU A 286 29.48 6.13 1.89
N SER A 287 28.95 6.26 0.67
CA SER A 287 27.77 7.10 0.40
C SER A 287 26.53 6.27 0.01
N ILE A 288 25.46 6.39 0.79
CA ILE A 288 24.15 5.78 0.53
C ILE A 288 23.22 6.81 -0.12
N ASN A 289 22.69 6.50 -1.30
CA ASN A 289 21.78 7.40 -2.03
C ASN A 289 20.32 7.30 -1.54
N LEU A 290 19.71 8.45 -1.22
CA LEU A 290 18.35 8.57 -0.65
C LEU A 290 17.24 8.71 -1.71
N ALA A 291 17.52 8.41 -2.99
CA ALA A 291 16.53 8.43 -4.07
C ALA A 291 15.45 7.33 -3.96
N ARG A 292 15.59 6.34 -3.07
CA ARG A 292 14.62 5.26 -2.82
C ARG A 292 14.30 5.10 -1.33
N VAL A 293 13.56 6.07 -0.79
CA VAL A 293 12.94 5.99 0.54
C VAL A 293 11.73 5.01 0.57
N PRO A 294 11.31 4.53 1.77
CA PRO A 294 12.05 4.65 3.02
C PRO A 294 13.36 3.85 3.00
N LEU A 295 14.29 4.27 3.85
CA LEU A 295 15.52 3.53 4.13
C LEU A 295 15.54 3.19 5.61
N THR A 296 15.49 1.90 5.90
CA THR A 296 15.55 1.34 7.25
C THR A 296 17.00 1.06 7.64
N PHE A 297 17.32 1.41 8.88
CA PHE A 297 18.64 1.27 9.48
C PHE A 297 18.52 0.41 10.74
N GLY A 298 19.38 -0.59 10.87
CA GLY A 298 19.36 -1.51 12.01
C GLY A 298 20.36 -2.64 11.86
N ARG A 299 20.61 -3.38 12.94
CA ARG A 299 21.56 -4.51 12.92
C ARG A 299 21.04 -5.76 12.21
N ASP A 300 19.72 -5.89 12.07
CA ASP A 300 19.12 -7.03 11.39
C ASP A 300 19.37 -6.97 9.87
N GLY A 301 19.57 -8.13 9.24
CA GLY A 301 19.85 -8.23 7.80
C GLY A 301 18.63 -7.97 6.90
N SER A 302 17.45 -7.76 7.51
CA SER A 302 16.21 -7.34 6.87
C SER A 302 16.13 -5.83 6.59
N ASN A 303 17.00 -5.01 7.21
CA ASN A 303 17.08 -3.58 6.93
C ASN A 303 17.64 -3.32 5.54
N ARG A 304 17.23 -2.23 4.88
CA ARG A 304 17.88 -1.81 3.62
C ARG A 304 19.35 -1.46 3.88
N ILE A 305 19.66 -0.84 5.01
CA ILE A 305 21.01 -0.52 5.46
C ILE A 305 21.31 -1.30 6.75
N GLN A 306 22.04 -2.40 6.62
CA GLN A 306 22.46 -3.19 7.79
C GLN A 306 23.65 -2.53 8.49
N ILE A 307 23.46 -2.16 9.75
CA ILE A 307 24.50 -1.58 10.62
C ILE A 307 25.13 -2.68 11.48
N GLN A 308 26.39 -3.03 11.21
CA GLN A 308 27.12 -4.09 11.94
C GLN A 308 27.66 -3.63 13.31
N ASP A 309 26.79 -3.06 14.15
CA ASP A 309 27.13 -2.56 15.49
C ASP A 309 26.19 -3.17 16.55
N LEU A 310 26.75 -3.78 17.60
CA LEU A 310 25.98 -4.37 18.71
C LEU A 310 25.17 -3.32 19.50
N GLN A 311 25.58 -2.05 19.49
CA GLN A 311 24.81 -0.94 20.05
C GLN A 311 23.63 -0.53 19.17
N CYS A 312 23.50 -1.10 17.97
CA CYS A 312 22.38 -0.88 17.08
C CYS A 312 21.27 -1.94 17.31
N SER A 313 20.05 -1.47 17.57
CA SER A 313 18.84 -2.29 17.65
C SER A 313 18.55 -3.02 16.33
N ARG A 314 17.78 -4.13 16.37
CA ARG A 314 17.44 -4.95 15.18
C ARG A 314 16.89 -4.07 14.04
N TYR A 315 15.91 -3.26 14.37
CA TYR A 315 15.48 -2.07 13.63
C TYR A 315 15.77 -0.88 14.56
N HIS A 316 16.34 0.21 14.03
CA HIS A 316 16.86 1.33 14.84
C HIS A 316 16.24 2.66 14.42
N ALA A 317 16.31 2.98 13.12
CA ALA A 317 15.78 4.21 12.56
C ALA A 317 15.24 4.01 11.13
N CYS A 318 14.46 4.99 10.67
CA CYS A 318 13.95 5.06 9.30
C CYS A 318 14.13 6.49 8.76
N ILE A 319 14.67 6.64 7.55
CA ILE A 319 14.59 7.89 6.78
C ILE A 319 13.47 7.76 5.76
N SER A 320 12.57 8.73 5.72
CA SER A 320 11.46 8.83 4.76
C SER A 320 11.27 10.27 4.27
N LEU A 321 10.32 10.47 3.35
CA LEU A 321 9.95 11.78 2.81
C LEU A 321 8.69 12.31 3.50
N SER A 322 8.74 13.55 4.00
CA SER A 322 7.58 14.23 4.58
C SER A 322 6.54 14.65 3.54
N SER A 323 6.97 14.89 2.29
CA SER A 323 6.10 15.05 1.12
C SER A 323 6.88 14.72 -0.14
N GLN A 324 6.19 14.17 -1.15
CA GLN A 324 6.76 13.93 -2.49
C GLN A 324 7.01 15.23 -3.26
N GLU A 325 6.26 16.30 -2.95
CA GLU A 325 6.31 17.58 -3.68
C GLU A 325 7.47 18.46 -3.21
N SER A 326 7.69 18.57 -1.89
CA SER A 326 8.80 19.35 -1.33
C SER A 326 10.12 18.58 -1.30
N ARG A 327 10.07 17.25 -1.46
CA ARG A 327 11.22 16.34 -1.33
C ARG A 327 11.97 16.46 0.00
N GLN A 328 11.27 16.91 1.04
CA GLN A 328 11.79 17.11 2.39
C GLN A 328 11.95 15.76 3.10
N TYR A 329 13.16 15.47 3.61
CA TYR A 329 13.49 14.22 4.29
C TYR A 329 13.35 14.37 5.81
N HIS A 330 12.87 13.32 6.48
CA HIS A 330 12.88 13.24 7.94
C HIS A 330 13.46 11.90 8.42
N LEU A 331 13.93 11.89 9.67
CA LEU A 331 14.43 10.72 10.39
C LEU A 331 13.48 10.39 11.55
N ILE A 332 13.18 9.10 11.71
CA ILE A 332 12.34 8.56 12.79
C ILE A 332 13.14 7.50 13.54
N ASP A 333 13.26 7.64 14.87
CA ASP A 333 13.75 6.56 15.74
C ASP A 333 12.65 5.50 15.91
N LEU A 334 12.97 4.22 15.69
CA LEU A 334 12.01 3.11 15.70
C LEU A 334 11.83 2.47 17.10
N GLY A 335 12.07 3.21 18.18
CA GLY A 335 12.09 2.67 19.55
C GLY A 335 13.43 2.05 19.89
N SER A 336 14.53 2.64 19.41
CA SER A 336 15.86 2.07 19.58
C SER A 336 16.33 2.14 21.03
N SER A 337 17.03 1.09 21.47
CA SER A 337 17.40 0.89 22.87
C SER A 337 18.37 1.98 23.37
N ASN A 338 19.30 2.40 22.51
CA ASN A 338 20.31 3.42 22.82
C ASN A 338 19.92 4.81 22.30
N GLY A 339 18.94 4.92 21.40
CA GLY A 339 18.53 6.18 20.77
C GLY A 339 19.27 6.49 19.48
N THR A 340 18.52 7.01 18.52
CA THR A 340 19.02 7.79 17.37
C THR A 340 19.30 9.22 17.82
N PHE A 341 20.33 9.85 17.27
CA PHE A 341 20.70 11.24 17.56
C PHE A 341 20.92 12.03 16.26
N VAL A 342 20.59 13.32 16.27
CA VAL A 342 20.90 14.29 15.19
C VAL A 342 21.60 15.49 15.82
N ASP A 343 22.79 15.85 15.33
CA ASP A 343 23.67 16.89 15.90
C ASP A 343 23.83 16.77 17.43
N GLY A 344 23.98 15.52 17.90
CA GLY A 344 24.11 15.18 19.32
C GLY A 344 22.82 15.22 20.14
N GLN A 345 21.71 15.76 19.60
CA GLN A 345 20.40 15.74 20.26
C GLN A 345 19.73 14.37 20.06
N ARG A 346 19.28 13.73 21.15
CA ARG A 346 18.57 12.44 21.07
C ARG A 346 17.17 12.65 20.52
N LEU A 347 16.79 11.90 19.49
CA LEU A 347 15.42 11.87 19.01
C LEU A 347 14.49 11.22 20.04
N LYS A 348 13.22 11.66 20.07
CA LYS A 348 12.17 10.91 20.77
C LYS A 348 11.78 9.70 19.90
N PRO A 349 11.55 8.52 20.48
CA PRO A 349 11.00 7.38 19.75
C PRO A 349 9.72 7.73 18.99
N HIS A 350 9.64 7.31 17.73
CA HIS A 350 8.51 7.45 16.83
C HIS A 350 8.05 8.90 16.50
N GLU A 351 8.82 9.93 16.86
CA GLU A 351 8.58 11.32 16.44
C GLU A 351 9.49 11.68 15.25
N PRO A 352 8.94 12.07 14.08
CA PRO A 352 9.75 12.45 12.91
C PRO A 352 10.45 13.79 13.12
N VAL A 353 11.74 13.86 12.78
CA VAL A 353 12.53 15.10 12.77
C VAL A 353 13.07 15.34 11.37
N ASP A 354 12.77 16.52 10.81
CA ASP A 354 13.27 16.98 9.52
C ASP A 354 14.80 17.04 9.48
N LEU A 355 15.39 16.40 8.46
CA LEU A 355 16.83 16.42 8.22
C LEU A 355 17.23 17.62 7.36
N ARG A 356 18.37 18.22 7.69
CA ARG A 356 18.97 19.36 6.98
C ARG A 356 20.39 19.03 6.54
N ARG A 357 20.79 19.59 5.40
CA ARG A 357 22.12 19.40 4.82
C ARG A 357 23.22 19.77 5.83
N GLY A 358 24.09 18.82 6.14
CA GLY A 358 25.22 18.95 7.05
C GLY A 358 25.00 18.32 8.43
N GLU A 359 23.76 17.96 8.80
CA GLU A 359 23.46 17.35 10.10
C GLU A 359 24.06 15.93 10.23
N VAL A 360 24.59 15.65 11.42
CA VAL A 360 25.24 14.37 11.77
C VAL A 360 24.23 13.46 12.49
N ILE A 361 23.89 12.36 11.83
CA ILE A 361 23.04 11.30 12.37
C ILE A 361 23.92 10.24 13.04
N ARG A 362 23.70 9.96 14.33
CA ARG A 362 24.36 8.84 15.04
C ARG A 362 23.38 7.75 15.44
N MET A 363 23.74 6.51 15.13
CA MET A 363 23.01 5.28 15.47
C MET A 363 23.98 4.27 16.07
N GLY A 364 23.89 4.05 17.39
CA GLY A 364 24.96 3.35 18.13
C GLY A 364 26.27 4.16 18.08
N GLN A 365 27.31 3.54 17.54
CA GLN A 365 28.65 4.10 17.32
C GLN A 365 28.89 4.53 15.85
N GLN A 366 27.92 4.31 14.93
CA GLN A 366 28.06 4.74 13.53
C GLN A 366 27.53 6.16 13.35
N GLU A 367 28.27 7.00 12.63
CA GLU A 367 27.94 8.41 12.38
C GLU A 367 27.89 8.72 10.88
N TRP A 368 26.83 9.39 10.44
CA TRP A 368 26.51 9.65 9.03
C TRP A 368 26.13 11.12 8.84
N VAL A 369 26.72 11.79 7.84
CA VAL A 369 26.30 13.16 7.46
C VAL A 369 25.22 13.09 6.38
N PHE A 370 24.13 13.85 6.55
CA PHE A 370 23.13 14.04 5.51
C PHE A 370 23.56 15.14 4.53
N GLU A 371 23.75 14.78 3.26
CA GLU A 371 24.04 15.71 2.17
C GLU A 371 22.89 15.71 1.15
N THR A 372 22.64 16.85 0.51
CA THR A 372 21.62 17.04 -0.54
C THR A 372 22.28 17.31 -1.87
#